data_AF-A0A2S2NA89-F1
#
_entry.id   AF-A0A2S2NA89-F1
#
_cell.length_a   1.000
_cell.length_b   1.000
_cell.length_c   1.000
_cell.angle_alpha   90.00
_cell.angle_beta   90.00
_cell.angle_gamma   90.00
#
_symmetry.space_group_name_H-M   'P 1'
#
loop_
_entity.id
_entity.type
_entity.pdbx_description
1 polymer ?
#
loop_
_entity_poly.entity_id
_entity_poly.type
_entity_poly.pdbx_seq_one_letter_code
_entity_poly.pdbx_strand_id
1 'polypeptide(L)'
;MGSIASKSTEGPSDDVIEQIVCKENDIPDNGMQEFEIGNNGNKILVVKQNNEFFAVGSKCSHYGAPLVKGALGDGTVRCPWHGACFNFKTGDIEDFPGLDSIPSFKVSVANGNVKVSAKKYALENSKIVKPLTKYNPDNKRTFIVVGSGPAGTECVEKLRQEGYDGRLILITKDSYLPYDRTKLSKALSSEATSILLRSQQFYEVR
;
A
#
# COMPACT_ATOMS: atom_id res chain seq x y z
N MET A 1 38.35 -9.12 9.08
CA MET A 1 37.50 -8.89 10.27
C MET A 1 37.26 -7.40 10.38
N GLY A 2 36.13 -6.94 9.85
CA GLY A 2 35.70 -5.55 9.93
C GLY A 2 34.17 -5.57 9.84
N SER A 3 33.52 -5.53 11.00
CA SER A 3 32.06 -5.43 11.10
C SER A 3 31.62 -4.09 10.53
N ILE A 4 31.04 -4.11 9.34
CA ILE A 4 30.30 -2.97 8.81
C ILE A 4 28.90 -3.08 9.41
N ALA A 5 28.67 -2.28 10.45
CA ALA A 5 27.38 -2.12 11.09
C ALA A 5 26.32 -1.73 10.03
N SER A 6 25.27 -2.54 9.96
CA SER A 6 24.04 -2.21 9.25
C SER A 6 23.46 -0.92 9.83
N LYS A 7 23.50 0.18 9.07
CA LYS A 7 22.71 1.37 9.41
C LYS A 7 21.23 1.00 9.24
N SER A 8 20.57 0.78 10.36
CA SER A 8 19.12 0.83 10.48
C SER A 8 18.64 2.15 9.87
N THR A 9 17.67 2.08 8.97
CA THR A 9 16.93 3.25 8.52
C THR A 9 15.98 3.67 9.63
N GLU A 10 16.51 4.35 10.64
CA GLU A 10 15.73 5.05 11.65
C GLU A 10 15.22 6.35 11.03
N GLY A 11 13.92 6.41 10.77
CA GLY A 11 13.23 7.65 10.41
C GLY A 11 13.21 8.63 11.59
N PRO A 12 12.85 9.91 11.35
CA PRO A 12 12.77 10.91 12.42
C PRO A 12 11.77 10.45 13.48
N SER A 13 12.09 10.70 14.77
CA SER A 13 11.36 10.29 15.98
C SER A 13 9.91 9.82 15.73
N ASP A 14 9.69 8.51 15.88
CA ASP A 14 8.40 7.84 15.71
C ASP A 14 7.33 8.44 16.65
N ASP A 15 6.62 9.47 16.19
CA ASP A 15 5.39 9.93 16.83
C ASP A 15 4.31 8.85 16.63
N VAL A 16 4.25 7.91 17.57
CA VAL A 16 3.21 6.89 17.64
C VAL A 16 2.00 7.48 18.34
N ILE A 17 0.84 7.39 17.71
CA ILE A 17 -0.45 7.74 18.31
C ILE A 17 -1.08 6.45 18.80
N GLU A 18 -1.36 6.37 20.09
CA GLU A 18 -2.18 5.32 20.68
C GLU A 18 -3.54 5.88 21.10
N GLN A 19 -4.62 5.29 20.61
CA GLN A 19 -5.96 5.77 20.91
C GLN A 19 -6.95 4.62 21.02
N ILE A 20 -7.84 4.69 22.02
CA ILE A 20 -9.04 3.86 22.06
C ILE A 20 -10.00 4.42 21.03
N VAL A 21 -10.32 3.64 20.01
CA VAL A 21 -11.15 4.08 18.87
C VAL A 21 -12.59 3.64 18.99
N CYS A 22 -12.85 2.51 19.66
CA CYS A 22 -14.20 2.00 19.91
C CYS A 22 -14.22 0.97 21.04
N LYS A 23 -15.43 0.55 21.41
CA LYS A 23 -15.69 -0.63 22.23
C LYS A 23 -15.77 -1.88 21.36
N GLU A 24 -15.52 -3.03 21.97
CA GLU A 24 -15.56 -4.34 21.30
C GLU A 24 -16.93 -4.70 20.68
N ASN A 25 -18.01 -4.10 21.22
CA ASN A 25 -19.38 -4.32 20.75
C ASN A 25 -19.87 -3.28 19.73
N ASP A 26 -19.05 -2.25 19.43
CA ASP A 26 -19.45 -1.20 18.47
C ASP A 26 -19.42 -1.70 17.03
N ILE A 27 -18.63 -2.75 16.77
CA ILE A 27 -18.51 -3.39 15.46
C ILE A 27 -19.05 -4.83 15.59
N PRO A 28 -20.08 -5.23 14.83
CA PRO A 28 -20.52 -6.61 14.80
C PRO A 28 -19.43 -7.51 14.21
N ASP A 29 -19.46 -8.80 14.53
CA ASP A 29 -18.56 -9.74 13.85
C ASP A 29 -18.86 -9.78 12.35
N ASN A 30 -17.81 -9.85 11.53
CA ASN A 30 -17.86 -9.62 10.08
C ASN A 30 -18.32 -8.20 9.70
N GLY A 31 -17.96 -7.23 10.53
CA GLY A 31 -18.24 -5.81 10.33
C GLY A 31 -16.98 -4.99 10.10
N MET A 32 -17.16 -3.79 9.55
CA MET A 32 -16.10 -2.79 9.46
C MET A 32 -16.65 -1.39 9.69
N GLN A 33 -15.86 -0.52 10.30
CA GLN A 33 -16.24 0.86 10.59
C GLN A 33 -15.03 1.80 10.55
N GLU A 34 -15.27 3.04 10.13
CA GLU A 34 -14.25 4.10 10.09
C GLU A 34 -14.23 4.87 11.42
N PHE A 35 -13.03 5.15 11.94
CA PHE A 35 -12.82 5.94 13.15
C PHE A 35 -11.74 7.00 12.94
N GLU A 36 -11.88 8.12 13.64
CA GLU A 36 -10.83 9.15 13.69
C GLU A 36 -9.73 8.76 14.68
N ILE A 37 -8.49 9.09 14.34
CA ILE A 37 -7.32 8.84 15.18
C ILE A 37 -6.38 10.06 15.19
N GLY A 38 -5.98 10.47 16.39
CA GLY A 38 -5.29 11.74 16.61
C GLY A 38 -6.19 12.96 16.38
N ASN A 39 -5.58 14.15 16.28
CA ASN A 39 -6.30 15.42 16.26
C ASN A 39 -6.36 16.10 14.88
N ASN A 40 -5.88 15.44 13.82
CA ASN A 40 -5.70 16.03 12.50
C ASN A 40 -6.79 15.59 11.49
N GLY A 41 -7.88 14.99 11.96
CA GLY A 41 -8.93 14.42 11.08
C GLY A 41 -8.47 13.19 10.30
N ASN A 42 -7.36 12.55 10.72
CA ASN A 42 -6.91 11.29 10.15
C ASN A 42 -7.89 10.17 10.51
N LYS A 43 -8.08 9.24 9.58
CA LYS A 43 -9.06 8.17 9.71
C LYS A 43 -8.46 6.81 9.41
N ILE A 44 -8.97 5.81 10.11
CA ILE A 44 -8.62 4.40 9.93
C ILE A 44 -9.88 3.57 9.75
N LEU A 45 -9.75 2.46 9.03
CA LEU A 45 -10.78 1.44 8.94
C LEU A 45 -10.46 0.35 9.96
N VAL A 46 -11.38 0.10 10.88
CA VAL A 46 -11.32 -1.02 11.82
C VAL A 46 -12.24 -2.12 11.30
N VAL A 47 -11.73 -3.34 11.23
CA VAL A 47 -12.44 -4.53 10.80
C VAL A 47 -12.53 -5.50 11.97
N LYS A 48 -13.69 -6.13 12.17
CA LYS A 48 -13.86 -7.27 13.08
C LYS A 48 -14.27 -8.49 12.27
N GLN A 49 -13.47 -9.55 12.32
CA GLN A 49 -13.79 -10.83 11.66
C GLN A 49 -13.27 -11.98 12.52
N ASN A 50 -14.10 -13.00 12.73
CA ASN A 50 -13.81 -14.14 13.60
C ASN A 50 -13.46 -13.70 15.03
N ASN A 51 -14.14 -12.68 15.55
CA ASN A 51 -13.87 -12.04 16.85
C ASN A 51 -12.46 -11.43 17.01
N GLU A 52 -11.70 -11.27 15.93
CA GLU A 52 -10.42 -10.56 15.93
C GLU A 52 -10.57 -9.17 15.30
N PHE A 53 -9.80 -8.21 15.81
CA PHE A 53 -9.80 -6.83 15.32
C PHE A 53 -8.54 -6.49 14.53
N PHE A 54 -8.74 -5.80 13.42
CA PHE A 54 -7.68 -5.32 12.54
C PHE A 54 -7.90 -3.85 12.22
N ALA A 55 -6.83 -3.12 11.93
CA ALA A 55 -6.89 -1.71 11.57
C ALA A 55 -5.97 -1.42 10.38
N VAL A 56 -6.53 -0.77 9.36
CA VAL A 56 -5.83 -0.35 8.14
C VAL A 56 -6.20 1.08 7.75
N GLY A 57 -5.48 1.66 6.79
CA GLY A 57 -5.80 2.97 6.24
C GLY A 57 -7.23 3.01 5.69
N SER A 58 -7.96 4.11 5.93
CA SER A 58 -9.40 4.16 5.56
C SER A 58 -9.67 4.42 4.08
N LYS A 59 -8.65 4.81 3.32
CA LYS A 59 -8.75 5.18 1.91
C LYS A 59 -7.99 4.21 1.02
N CYS A 60 -8.59 3.89 -0.12
CA CYS A 60 -7.95 3.12 -1.17
C CYS A 60 -6.69 3.83 -1.70
N SER A 61 -5.58 3.11 -1.78
CA SER A 61 -4.30 3.62 -2.30
C SER A 61 -4.33 4.04 -3.78
N HIS A 62 -5.33 3.60 -4.55
CA HIS A 62 -5.48 3.94 -5.96
C HIS A 62 -5.89 5.42 -6.14
N TYR A 63 -7.17 5.76 -5.91
CA TYR A 63 -7.69 7.13 -6.05
C TYR A 63 -8.40 7.66 -4.78
N GLY A 64 -8.19 7.02 -3.62
CA GLY A 64 -8.64 7.58 -2.34
C GLY A 64 -10.09 7.29 -1.97
N ALA A 65 -10.76 6.34 -2.63
CA ALA A 65 -12.11 5.91 -2.28
C ALA A 65 -12.20 5.48 -0.80
N PRO A 66 -13.27 5.83 -0.06
CA PRO A 66 -13.45 5.40 1.32
C PRO A 66 -13.74 3.89 1.37
N LEU A 67 -12.84 3.11 1.97
CA LEU A 67 -12.95 1.64 2.02
C LEU A 67 -14.11 1.16 2.89
N VAL A 68 -14.55 1.98 3.86
CA VAL A 68 -15.77 1.70 4.64
C VAL A 68 -17.05 1.63 3.78
N LYS A 69 -17.03 2.18 2.55
CA LYS A 69 -18.12 2.04 1.57
C LYS A 69 -17.93 0.85 0.63
N GLY A 70 -16.86 0.09 0.81
CA GLY A 70 -16.53 -1.11 0.05
C GLY A 70 -17.25 -2.36 0.53
N ALA A 71 -16.76 -3.51 0.09
CA ALA A 71 -17.26 -4.81 0.52
C ALA A 71 -16.20 -5.54 1.35
N LEU A 72 -16.60 -6.06 2.52
CA LEU A 72 -15.77 -6.91 3.35
C LEU A 72 -15.89 -8.36 2.84
N GLY A 73 -14.76 -9.01 2.59
CA GLY A 73 -14.64 -10.43 2.30
C GLY A 73 -13.87 -11.18 3.38
N ASP A 74 -13.61 -12.46 3.16
CA ASP A 74 -12.73 -13.22 4.04
C ASP A 74 -11.29 -12.71 3.88
N GLY A 75 -10.70 -12.19 4.96
CA GLY A 75 -9.34 -11.64 4.98
C GLY A 75 -9.12 -10.33 4.20
N THR A 76 -10.10 -9.82 3.47
CA THR A 76 -9.91 -8.70 2.52
C THR A 76 -11.01 -7.65 2.55
N VAL A 77 -10.68 -6.42 2.13
CA VAL A 77 -11.64 -5.34 1.84
C VAL A 77 -11.52 -4.91 0.38
N ARG A 78 -12.64 -4.90 -0.34
CA ARG A 78 -12.73 -4.51 -1.76
C ARG A 78 -13.21 -3.08 -1.90
N CYS A 79 -12.43 -2.27 -2.61
CA CYS A 79 -12.72 -0.88 -2.90
C CYS A 79 -14.01 -0.72 -3.75
N PRO A 80 -14.89 0.24 -3.40
CA PRO A 80 -16.19 0.40 -4.07
C PRO A 80 -16.12 1.04 -5.47
N TRP A 81 -15.00 1.65 -5.86
CA TRP A 81 -14.90 2.34 -7.15
C TRP A 81 -14.47 1.42 -8.28
N HIS A 82 -13.30 0.80 -8.14
CA HIS A 82 -12.65 0.05 -9.23
C HIS A 82 -12.27 -1.36 -8.81
N GLY A 83 -12.68 -1.81 -7.63
CA GLY A 83 -12.50 -3.20 -7.19
C GLY A 83 -11.13 -3.55 -6.62
N ALA A 84 -10.18 -2.62 -6.46
CA ALA A 84 -8.91 -2.93 -5.79
C ALA A 84 -9.15 -3.59 -4.42
N CYS A 85 -8.45 -4.68 -4.12
CA CYS A 85 -8.58 -5.40 -2.86
C CYS A 85 -7.34 -5.28 -2.00
N PHE A 86 -7.57 -5.18 -0.70
CA PHE A 86 -6.51 -5.14 0.30
C PHE A 86 -6.74 -6.19 1.37
N ASN A 87 -5.67 -6.86 1.78
CA ASN A 87 -5.63 -7.70 2.95
C ASN A 87 -5.72 -6.80 4.19
N PHE A 88 -6.79 -6.90 4.99
CA PHE A 88 -6.94 -6.01 6.13
C PHE A 88 -6.02 -6.38 7.31
N LYS A 89 -5.35 -7.55 7.28
CA LYS A 89 -4.39 -7.96 8.32
C LYS A 89 -3.02 -7.33 8.10
N THR A 90 -2.59 -7.26 6.84
CA THR A 90 -1.24 -6.76 6.47
C THR A 90 -1.27 -5.37 5.84
N GLY A 91 -2.40 -4.98 5.24
CA GLY A 91 -2.53 -3.81 4.38
C GLY A 91 -2.13 -4.07 2.92
N ASP A 92 -1.64 -5.27 2.61
CA ASP A 92 -1.15 -5.61 1.27
C ASP A 92 -2.25 -5.52 0.22
N ILE A 93 -1.89 -5.04 -0.97
CA ILE A 93 -2.77 -5.14 -2.14
C ILE A 93 -2.82 -6.58 -2.65
N GLU A 94 -4.03 -7.09 -2.86
CA GLU A 94 -4.32 -8.46 -3.29
C GLU A 94 -4.98 -8.50 -4.67
N ASP A 95 -5.61 -7.39 -5.09
CA ASP A 95 -6.23 -7.26 -6.41
C ASP A 95 -6.10 -5.82 -6.92
N PHE A 96 -5.86 -5.70 -8.22
CA PHE A 96 -5.59 -4.45 -8.95
C PHE A 96 -6.90 -3.66 -9.16
N PRO A 97 -6.90 -2.36 -9.54
CA PRO A 97 -5.90 -1.61 -10.33
C PRO A 97 -4.87 -0.74 -9.57
N GLY A 98 -4.92 -0.67 -8.24
CA GLY A 98 -3.87 0.05 -7.48
C GLY A 98 -2.50 -0.65 -7.59
N LEU A 99 -1.39 0.06 -7.40
CA LEU A 99 -0.05 -0.56 -7.29
C LEU A 99 0.43 -0.66 -5.83
N ASP A 100 -0.08 0.22 -4.99
CA ASP A 100 0.42 0.42 -3.64
C ASP A 100 -0.48 -0.29 -2.63
N SER A 101 0.13 -0.82 -1.57
CA SER A 101 -0.58 -1.32 -0.39
C SER A 101 -1.14 -0.15 0.43
N ILE A 102 -1.98 -0.44 1.40
CA ILE A 102 -2.45 0.53 2.40
C ILE A 102 -1.72 0.32 3.73
N PRO A 103 -1.64 1.33 4.60
CA PRO A 103 -1.10 1.17 5.94
C PRO A 103 -1.87 0.13 6.75
N SER A 104 -1.17 -0.63 7.60
CA SER A 104 -1.75 -1.43 8.68
C SER A 104 -1.24 -0.93 10.03
N PHE A 105 -2.08 -1.06 11.05
CA PHE A 105 -1.84 -0.54 12.39
C PHE A 105 -1.98 -1.63 13.44
N LYS A 106 -1.24 -1.49 14.54
CA LYS A 106 -1.32 -2.46 15.64
C LYS A 106 -2.62 -2.25 16.40
N VAL A 107 -3.33 -3.34 16.67
CA VAL A 107 -4.56 -3.34 17.47
C VAL A 107 -4.33 -4.12 18.76
N SER A 108 -4.86 -3.61 19.86
CA SER A 108 -4.89 -4.29 21.16
C SER A 108 -6.28 -4.14 21.77
N VAL A 109 -6.80 -5.22 22.36
CA VAL A 109 -8.11 -5.22 23.02
C VAL A 109 -7.90 -5.46 24.51
N ALA A 110 -8.40 -4.56 25.35
CA ALA A 110 -8.31 -4.69 26.80
C ALA A 110 -9.55 -4.08 27.49
N ASN A 111 -10.15 -4.82 28.41
CA ASN A 111 -11.34 -4.39 29.17
C ASN A 111 -12.49 -3.92 28.25
N GLY A 112 -12.70 -4.61 27.13
CA GLY A 112 -13.72 -4.27 26.13
C GLY A 112 -13.43 -3.02 25.29
N ASN A 113 -12.22 -2.46 25.36
CA ASN A 113 -11.79 -1.32 24.54
C ASN A 113 -10.86 -1.79 23.43
N VAL A 114 -11.09 -1.30 22.21
CA VAL A 114 -10.23 -1.50 21.05
C VAL A 114 -9.30 -0.30 20.93
N LYS A 115 -8.01 -0.53 21.16
CA LYS A 115 -6.96 0.48 21.06
C LYS A 115 -6.10 0.23 19.81
N VAL A 116 -5.88 1.29 19.04
CA VAL A 116 -5.02 1.28 17.85
C VAL A 116 -3.76 2.07 18.13
N SER A 117 -2.61 1.53 17.71
CA SER A 117 -1.29 2.16 17.77
C SER A 117 -0.79 2.36 16.34
N ALA A 118 -0.65 3.63 15.94
CA ALA A 118 -0.39 4.04 14.58
C ALA A 118 0.78 5.02 14.51
N LYS A 119 1.71 4.79 13.58
CA LYS A 119 2.77 5.76 13.29
C LYS A 119 2.17 6.94 12.53
N LYS A 120 2.47 8.17 12.96
CA LYS A 120 1.92 9.39 12.34
C LYS A 120 2.10 9.45 10.82
N TYR A 121 3.29 9.12 10.31
CA TYR A 121 3.53 9.11 8.87
C TYR A 121 2.60 8.13 8.13
N ALA A 122 2.25 7.01 8.74
CA ALA A 122 1.39 5.99 8.14
C ALA A 122 -0.10 6.41 8.15
N LEU A 123 -0.49 7.36 9.00
CA LEU A 123 -1.82 7.97 8.97
C LEU A 123 -1.94 9.01 7.86
N GLU A 124 -0.85 9.72 7.57
CA GLU A 124 -0.80 10.79 6.56
C GLU A 124 -0.58 10.26 5.13
N ASN A 125 -0.16 9.00 4.98
CA ASN A 125 0.13 8.37 3.69
C ASN A 125 -0.79 7.16 3.43
N SER A 126 -1.66 7.25 2.43
CA SER A 126 -2.55 6.13 2.04
C SER A 126 -1.89 5.11 1.10
N LYS A 127 -0.61 5.28 0.78
CA LYS A 127 0.13 4.45 -0.19
C LYS A 127 1.40 3.92 0.45
N ILE A 128 1.51 2.60 0.50
CA ILE A 128 2.69 1.89 0.99
C ILE A 128 3.27 1.08 -0.17
N VAL A 129 4.46 1.48 -0.62
CA VAL A 129 5.24 0.70 -1.59
C VAL A 129 5.93 -0.42 -0.82
N LYS A 130 5.72 -1.67 -1.22
CA LYS A 130 6.38 -2.81 -0.57
C LYS A 130 7.90 -2.72 -0.77
N PRO A 131 8.72 -3.22 0.17
CA PRO A 131 10.16 -3.26 0.00
C PRO A 131 10.55 -3.96 -1.30
N LEU A 132 11.48 -3.35 -2.05
CA LEU A 132 11.98 -3.90 -3.30
C LEU A 132 13.39 -4.44 -3.10
N THR A 133 13.63 -5.63 -3.64
CA THR A 133 14.97 -6.23 -3.67
C THR A 133 15.88 -5.45 -4.60
N LYS A 134 17.13 -5.27 -4.19
CA LYS A 134 18.14 -4.53 -4.97
C LYS A 134 18.75 -5.40 -6.06
N TYR A 135 19.09 -4.79 -7.19
CA TYR A 135 19.84 -5.45 -8.24
C TYR A 135 21.19 -5.97 -7.74
N ASN A 136 21.45 -7.25 -8.05
CA ASN A 136 22.69 -7.95 -7.81
C ASN A 136 23.38 -8.26 -9.15
N PRO A 137 24.53 -7.63 -9.46
CA PRO A 137 25.22 -7.84 -10.73
C PRO A 137 25.80 -9.26 -10.90
N ASP A 138 25.91 -10.03 -9.83
CA ASP A 138 26.39 -11.42 -9.89
C ASP A 138 25.30 -12.38 -10.38
N ASN A 139 24.02 -12.05 -10.18
CA ASN A 139 22.92 -12.81 -10.74
C ASN A 139 22.78 -12.52 -12.25
N LYS A 140 23.19 -13.50 -13.07
CA LYS A 140 23.20 -13.37 -14.54
C LYS A 140 21.84 -13.62 -15.20
N ARG A 141 20.83 -14.05 -14.44
CA ARG A 141 19.47 -14.21 -14.99
C ARG A 141 18.92 -12.84 -15.37
N THR A 142 18.26 -12.79 -16.53
CA THR A 142 17.62 -11.58 -17.04
C THR A 142 16.18 -11.87 -17.40
N PHE A 143 15.25 -11.04 -16.93
CA PHE A 143 13.90 -10.99 -17.48
C PHE A 143 13.73 -9.73 -18.32
N ILE A 144 13.11 -9.91 -19.47
CA ILE A 144 12.69 -8.83 -20.36
C ILE A 144 11.17 -8.79 -20.34
N VAL A 145 10.61 -7.65 -19.95
CA VAL A 145 9.18 -7.38 -19.96
C VAL A 145 8.90 -6.40 -21.09
N VAL A 146 8.07 -6.80 -22.04
CA VAL A 146 7.73 -5.97 -23.20
C VAL A 146 6.37 -5.30 -22.97
N GLY A 147 6.36 -3.97 -22.91
CA GLY A 147 5.21 -3.14 -22.66
C GLY A 147 5.23 -2.50 -21.26
N SER A 148 5.29 -1.16 -21.20
CA SER A 148 5.32 -0.38 -19.96
C SER A 148 3.95 0.16 -19.52
N GLY A 149 2.87 -0.60 -19.79
CA GLY A 149 1.57 -0.31 -19.21
C GLY A 149 1.51 -0.73 -17.74
N PRO A 150 0.38 -0.49 -17.05
CA PRO A 150 0.20 -0.87 -15.65
C PRO A 150 0.59 -2.33 -15.35
N ALA A 151 0.20 -3.27 -16.22
CA ALA A 151 0.54 -4.69 -16.04
C ALA A 151 2.05 -4.99 -16.15
N GLY A 152 2.76 -4.33 -17.08
CA GLY A 152 4.20 -4.53 -17.24
C GLY A 152 5.00 -3.90 -16.11
N THR A 153 4.59 -2.71 -15.67
CA THR A 153 5.15 -2.04 -14.48
C THR A 153 4.94 -2.87 -13.22
N GLU A 154 3.74 -3.37 -13.01
CA GLU A 154 3.44 -4.23 -11.88
C GLU A 154 4.24 -5.53 -11.93
N CYS A 155 4.38 -6.15 -13.10
CA CYS A 155 5.18 -7.36 -13.26
C CYS A 155 6.63 -7.15 -12.81
N VAL A 156 7.29 -6.06 -13.26
CA VAL A 156 8.68 -5.79 -12.84
C VAL A 156 8.79 -5.41 -11.37
N GLU A 157 7.82 -4.66 -10.85
CA GLU A 157 7.80 -4.28 -9.43
C GLU A 157 7.59 -5.51 -8.55
N LYS A 158 6.62 -6.36 -8.88
CA LYS A 158 6.33 -7.59 -8.15
C LYS A 158 7.52 -8.56 -8.17
N LEU A 159 8.24 -8.70 -9.28
CA LEU A 159 9.48 -9.48 -9.31
C LEU A 159 10.47 -8.98 -8.24
N ARG A 160 10.66 -7.66 -8.09
CA ARG A 160 11.52 -7.11 -7.03
C ARG A 160 10.95 -7.32 -5.63
N GLN A 161 9.63 -7.19 -5.45
CA GLN A 161 8.96 -7.43 -4.17
C GLN A 161 9.10 -8.89 -3.72
N GLU A 162 9.08 -9.83 -4.66
CA GLU A 162 9.21 -11.28 -4.43
C GLU A 162 10.67 -11.77 -4.39
N GLY A 163 11.64 -10.87 -4.25
CA GLY A 163 13.04 -11.27 -4.00
C GLY A 163 13.91 -11.44 -5.25
N TYR A 164 13.41 -11.18 -6.46
CA TYR A 164 14.25 -11.28 -7.64
C TYR A 164 15.27 -10.14 -7.66
N ASP A 165 16.55 -10.49 -7.63
CA ASP A 165 17.69 -9.57 -7.62
C ASP A 165 18.44 -9.52 -8.96
N GLY A 166 18.11 -10.37 -9.93
CA GLY A 166 18.75 -10.39 -11.26
C GLY A 166 18.42 -9.18 -12.13
N ARG A 167 18.87 -9.16 -13.39
CA ARG A 167 18.59 -8.01 -14.29
C ARG A 167 17.11 -8.02 -14.72
N LEU A 168 16.47 -6.85 -14.66
CA LEU A 168 15.14 -6.59 -15.22
C LEU A 168 15.26 -5.53 -16.31
N ILE A 169 14.62 -5.77 -17.45
CA ILE A 169 14.55 -4.81 -18.54
C ILE A 169 13.08 -4.62 -18.91
N LEU A 170 12.54 -3.43 -18.65
CA LEU A 170 11.21 -3.03 -19.10
C LEU A 170 11.35 -2.27 -20.43
N ILE A 171 10.90 -2.89 -21.52
CA ILE A 171 10.98 -2.31 -22.87
C ILE A 171 9.65 -1.67 -23.23
N THR A 172 9.69 -0.46 -23.78
CA THR A 172 8.52 0.22 -24.32
C THR A 172 8.84 1.02 -25.56
N LYS A 173 7.82 1.28 -26.37
CA LYS A 173 7.91 2.20 -27.51
C LYS A 173 7.68 3.66 -27.08
N ASP A 174 7.09 3.88 -25.91
CA ASP A 174 6.82 5.23 -25.42
C ASP A 174 8.11 5.97 -25.07
N SER A 175 8.13 7.28 -25.30
CA SER A 175 9.22 8.17 -24.89
C SER A 175 9.12 8.62 -23.43
N TYR A 176 8.15 8.09 -22.68
CA TYR A 176 7.86 8.47 -21.29
C TYR A 176 8.04 7.28 -20.36
N LEU A 177 8.31 7.57 -19.08
CA LEU A 177 8.23 6.56 -18.02
C LEU A 177 6.84 5.94 -17.94
N PRO A 178 6.69 4.72 -17.39
CA PRO A 178 5.38 4.08 -17.28
C PRO A 178 4.35 4.96 -16.57
N TYR A 179 3.16 5.07 -17.15
CA TYR A 179 2.13 6.03 -16.75
C TYR A 179 0.72 5.43 -16.85
N ASP A 180 -0.23 6.02 -16.13
CA ASP A 180 -1.62 5.56 -16.07
C ASP A 180 -2.38 5.96 -17.35
N ARG A 181 -2.26 5.13 -18.38
CA ARG A 181 -2.92 5.36 -19.68
C ARG A 181 -4.44 5.45 -19.56
N THR A 182 -5.05 4.84 -18.56
CA THR A 182 -6.50 4.93 -18.35
C THR A 182 -6.91 6.37 -18.12
N LYS A 183 -6.12 7.15 -17.38
CA LYS A 183 -6.38 8.58 -17.14
C LYS A 183 -6.39 9.42 -18.40
N LEU A 184 -5.58 9.09 -19.42
CA LEU A 184 -5.62 9.83 -20.69
C LEU A 184 -7.01 9.78 -21.36
N SER A 185 -7.74 8.67 -21.20
CA SER A 185 -9.09 8.51 -21.77
C SER A 185 -10.22 8.99 -20.86
N LYS A 186 -9.91 9.31 -19.59
CA LYS A 186 -10.91 9.64 -18.55
C LYS A 186 -10.79 11.06 -18.00
N ALA A 187 -9.62 11.69 -18.18
CA ALA A 187 -9.34 13.06 -17.79
C ALA A 187 -8.63 13.74 -18.98
N LEU A 188 -9.44 14.36 -19.84
CA LEU A 188 -9.07 14.88 -21.18
C LEU A 188 -7.95 15.93 -21.19
N SER A 189 -7.52 16.44 -20.03
CA SER A 189 -6.43 17.42 -19.88
C SER A 189 -5.17 16.85 -19.24
N SER A 190 -5.07 15.52 -19.10
CA SER A 190 -3.90 14.89 -18.46
C SER A 190 -2.75 14.71 -19.45
N GLU A 191 -1.57 15.18 -19.07
CA GLU A 191 -0.31 14.91 -19.76
C GLU A 191 0.32 13.62 -19.23
N ALA A 192 1.02 12.84 -20.07
CA ALA A 192 1.62 11.57 -19.66
C ALA A 192 2.57 11.72 -18.45
N THR A 193 3.33 12.82 -18.39
CA THR A 193 4.29 13.12 -17.31
C THR A 193 3.63 13.48 -15.98
N SER A 194 2.35 13.87 -15.95
CA SER A 194 1.63 14.18 -14.70
C SER A 194 0.92 12.97 -14.09
N ILE A 195 0.91 11.84 -14.79
CA ILE A 195 0.21 10.61 -14.41
C ILE A 195 1.13 9.38 -14.41
N LEU A 196 2.42 9.60 -14.16
CA LEU A 196 3.39 8.52 -14.02
C LEU A 196 2.99 7.56 -12.91
N LEU A 197 3.17 6.26 -13.13
CA LEU A 197 2.89 5.22 -12.13
C LEU A 197 3.93 5.24 -11.00
N ARG A 198 5.17 5.60 -11.34
CA ARG A 198 6.31 5.75 -10.44
C ARG A 198 7.18 6.92 -10.91
N SER A 199 7.90 7.56 -9.98
CA SER A 199 8.86 8.61 -10.31
C SER A 199 10.12 8.06 -10.99
N GLN A 200 10.91 8.90 -11.64
CA GLN A 200 12.23 8.53 -12.17
C GLN A 200 13.12 7.93 -11.07
N GLN A 201 13.17 8.58 -9.90
CA GLN A 201 13.96 8.13 -8.76
C GLN A 201 13.62 6.70 -8.34
N PHE A 202 12.36 6.26 -8.44
CA PHE A 202 11.97 4.89 -8.12
C PHE A 202 12.76 3.84 -8.91
N TYR A 203 13.09 4.12 -10.17
CA TYR A 203 13.81 3.21 -11.06
C TYR A 203 15.34 3.31 -10.94
N GLU A 204 15.88 4.44 -10.48
CA GLU A 204 17.34 4.67 -10.45
C GLU A 204 18.04 3.98 -9.26
N VAL A 205 17.34 3.75 -8.16
CA VAL A 205 17.95 3.26 -6.91
C VAL A 205 17.96 1.73 -6.77
N ARG A 206 17.53 0.96 -7.79
CA ARG A 206 17.07 -0.42 -7.60
C ARG A 206 17.43 -1.41 -8.71
#